data_AF-A0A3M1KBQ0-F1
#
_entry.id   AF-A0A3M1KBQ0-F1
#
_cell.length_a   1.000
_cell.length_b   1.000
_cell.length_c   1.000
_cell.angle_alpha   90.00
_cell.angle_beta   90.00
_cell.angle_gamma   90.00
#
_symmetry.space_group_name_H-M   'P 1'
#
loop_
_entity.id
_entity.type
_entity.pdbx_description
1 polymer ?
#
loop_
_entity_poly.entity_id
_entity_poly.type
_entity_poly.pdbx_seq_one_letter_code
_entity_poly.pdbx_strand_id
1 'polypeptide(L)'
;PVLVKDASLGGQFPVMCVTLMNPRTGGVFASFGAHPSFHVALERSLTELLQGRSFEGLNDVPPPTFNSTAVSEPNNFVEHFIDSTGVVSWRFFSARSDYEFVDWDFAGTTQEEADFLFGLLADMGKEVYVAEYTDLGVPACRILVPGYSEVYPVEDLIWDNTNKALAFREDILNLHRLTDEQLEALLERLDEYQLDDYMDIITLIGIEFDENTVWGQLTVLELKLLICLALGRLEEALEFTEMFLQYNDNTVERGLFYQAMRAVLEVVLDEDLALEDYVGAFRRMFGDAVTDAVIGSVNGTVRFHGLTPTSLNLEGLDRHLRLIESYKKLHRARAKAAGIDLEA
;
A
#
# COMPACT_ATOMS: atom_id res chain seq x y z
N PRO A 1 -15.64 -24.02 6.78
CA PRO A 1 -15.81 -24.38 8.20
C PRO A 1 -15.52 -23.18 9.09
N VAL A 2 -16.08 -23.10 10.30
CA VAL A 2 -15.82 -22.00 11.24
C VAL A 2 -15.30 -22.58 12.54
N LEU A 3 -14.21 -21.99 13.06
CA LEU A 3 -13.64 -22.31 14.36
C LEU A 3 -13.73 -21.07 15.25
N VAL A 4 -14.26 -21.24 16.46
CA VAL A 4 -14.34 -20.18 17.46
C VAL A 4 -13.41 -20.52 18.61
N LYS A 5 -12.54 -19.59 19.00
CA LYS A 5 -11.61 -19.74 20.11
C LYS A 5 -11.72 -18.57 21.07
N ASP A 6 -11.70 -18.88 22.36
CA ASP A 6 -11.34 -17.94 23.40
C ASP A 6 -9.86 -17.57 23.23
N ALA A 7 -9.59 -16.28 23.03
CA ALA A 7 -8.25 -15.73 22.82
C ALA A 7 -7.80 -14.88 24.02
N SER A 8 -8.44 -15.06 25.18
CA SER A 8 -8.14 -14.32 26.41
C SER A 8 -6.82 -14.70 27.08
N LEU A 9 -6.16 -15.76 26.62
CA LEU A 9 -4.94 -16.32 27.22
C LEU A 9 -5.15 -16.68 28.71
N GLY A 10 -6.23 -17.42 29.00
CA GLY A 10 -6.57 -17.84 30.35
C GLY A 10 -7.33 -16.78 31.15
N GLY A 11 -8.19 -15.99 30.47
CA GLY A 11 -9.02 -14.96 31.11
C GLY A 11 -8.29 -13.66 31.42
N GLN A 12 -7.14 -13.40 30.79
CA GLN A 12 -6.36 -12.17 31.01
C GLN A 12 -6.84 -11.01 30.14
N PHE A 13 -7.25 -11.30 28.90
CA PHE A 13 -7.61 -10.29 27.91
C PHE A 13 -9.04 -10.49 27.39
N PRO A 14 -9.80 -9.41 27.11
CA PRO A 14 -11.16 -9.51 26.61
C PRO A 14 -11.20 -9.73 25.09
N VAL A 15 -10.63 -10.83 24.60
CA VAL A 15 -10.41 -11.09 23.17
C VAL A 15 -10.98 -12.44 22.74
N MET A 16 -11.66 -12.44 21.60
CA MET A 16 -12.16 -13.62 20.90
C MET A 16 -11.50 -13.75 19.53
N CYS A 17 -11.43 -14.99 19.03
CA CYS A 17 -11.01 -15.28 17.67
C CYS A 17 -12.04 -16.14 16.96
N VAL A 18 -12.43 -15.75 15.75
CA VAL A 18 -13.25 -16.54 14.83
C VAL A 18 -12.45 -16.76 13.56
N THR A 19 -12.21 -18.03 13.19
CA THR A 19 -11.48 -18.39 11.98
C THR A 19 -12.39 -19.08 10.97
N LEU A 20 -12.37 -18.60 9.72
CA LEU A 20 -12.96 -19.30 8.59
C LEU A 20 -11.89 -20.13 7.88
N MET A 21 -12.20 -21.39 7.62
CA MET A 21 -11.36 -22.30 6.84
C MET A 21 -12.04 -22.58 5.50
N ASN A 22 -11.33 -22.34 4.39
CA ASN A 22 -11.80 -22.58 3.03
C ASN A 22 -11.27 -23.94 2.51
N PRO A 23 -12.07 -25.01 2.48
CA PRO A 23 -11.61 -26.33 2.05
C PRO A 23 -11.30 -26.41 0.55
N ARG A 24 -11.72 -25.42 -0.25
CA ARG A 24 -11.49 -25.40 -1.70
C ARG A 24 -10.07 -24.94 -2.03
N THR A 25 -9.54 -23.98 -1.28
CA THR A 25 -8.20 -23.40 -1.50
C THR A 25 -7.19 -23.84 -0.45
N GLY A 26 -7.65 -24.37 0.69
CA GLY A 26 -6.82 -24.66 1.86
C GLY A 26 -6.48 -23.42 2.69
N GLY A 27 -6.98 -22.25 2.30
CA GLY A 27 -6.76 -20.98 2.98
C GLY A 27 -7.52 -20.87 4.31
N VAL A 28 -6.95 -20.08 5.22
CA VAL A 28 -7.60 -19.74 6.50
C VAL A 28 -7.62 -18.23 6.71
N PHE A 29 -8.67 -17.75 7.36
CA PHE A 29 -8.86 -16.35 7.66
C PHE A 29 -9.25 -16.18 9.12
N ALA A 30 -8.32 -15.70 9.94
CA ALA A 30 -8.51 -15.53 11.37
C ALA A 30 -8.88 -14.07 11.67
N SER A 31 -10.07 -13.86 12.25
CA SER A 31 -10.55 -12.57 12.70
C SER A 31 -10.50 -12.51 14.22
N PHE A 32 -10.02 -11.38 14.75
CA PHE A 32 -9.93 -11.12 16.18
C PHE A 32 -10.83 -9.94 16.55
N GLY A 33 -11.59 -10.09 17.63
CA GLY A 33 -12.46 -9.05 18.16
C GLY A 33 -12.28 -8.93 19.66
N ALA A 34 -12.25 -7.69 20.15
CA ALA A 34 -12.08 -7.39 21.55
C ALA A 34 -13.21 -6.49 22.06
N HIS A 35 -13.71 -6.80 23.26
CA HIS A 35 -14.68 -6.00 24.00
C HIS A 35 -14.83 -6.56 25.43
N PRO A 36 -14.98 -5.74 26.50
CA PRO A 36 -15.16 -6.23 27.87
C PRO A 36 -16.26 -7.28 28.04
N SER A 37 -17.38 -7.11 27.33
CA SER A 37 -18.41 -8.15 27.18
C SER A 37 -18.00 -9.25 26.19
N PHE A 38 -18.03 -10.49 26.67
CA PHE A 38 -17.76 -11.71 25.88
C PHE A 38 -18.58 -11.78 24.58
N HIS A 39 -19.89 -11.58 24.68
CA HIS A 39 -20.81 -11.69 23.54
C HIS A 39 -20.51 -10.65 22.46
N VAL A 40 -20.18 -9.42 22.87
CA VAL A 40 -19.85 -8.34 21.95
C VAL A 40 -18.50 -8.62 21.27
N ALA A 41 -17.50 -9.12 22.00
CA ALA A 41 -16.21 -9.49 21.40
C ALA A 41 -16.36 -10.60 20.35
N LEU A 42 -17.19 -11.62 20.64
CA LEU A 42 -17.51 -12.70 19.71
C LEU A 42 -18.26 -12.17 18.46
N GLU A 43 -19.27 -11.31 18.66
CA GLU A 43 -20.01 -10.70 17.56
C GLU A 43 -19.07 -9.90 16.65
N ARG A 44 -18.24 -9.01 17.22
CA ARG A 44 -17.26 -8.20 16.47
C ARG A 44 -16.29 -9.06 15.67
N SER A 45 -15.80 -10.15 16.26
CA SER A 45 -14.92 -11.10 15.55
C SER A 45 -15.60 -11.68 14.31
N LEU A 46 -16.90 -11.98 14.39
CA LEU A 46 -17.68 -12.55 13.29
C LEU A 46 -18.05 -11.50 12.23
N THR A 47 -18.44 -10.29 12.64
CA THR A 47 -18.85 -9.23 11.71
C THR A 47 -17.67 -8.70 10.91
N GLU A 48 -16.51 -8.49 11.56
CA GLU A 48 -15.27 -8.11 10.89
C GLU A 48 -14.86 -9.16 9.84
N LEU A 49 -15.09 -10.45 10.14
CA LEU A 49 -14.76 -11.54 9.23
C LEU A 49 -15.49 -11.46 7.87
N LEU A 50 -16.68 -10.86 7.85
CA LEU A 50 -17.52 -10.73 6.66
C LEU A 50 -17.60 -9.29 6.15
N GLN A 51 -16.94 -8.35 6.80
CA GLN A 51 -17.03 -6.94 6.44
C GLN A 51 -16.34 -6.67 5.10
N GLY A 52 -17.08 -6.11 4.15
CA GLY A 52 -16.54 -5.69 2.86
C GLY A 52 -16.11 -6.82 1.92
N ARG A 53 -16.33 -8.09 2.26
CA ARG A 53 -15.87 -9.25 1.47
C ARG A 53 -17.02 -10.07 0.91
N SER A 54 -16.90 -10.43 -0.37
CA SER A 54 -17.69 -11.50 -0.96
C SER A 54 -17.10 -12.86 -0.57
N PHE A 55 -17.89 -13.93 -0.72
CA PHE A 55 -17.36 -15.29 -0.54
C PHE A 55 -16.26 -15.66 -1.56
N GLU A 56 -16.14 -14.93 -2.66
CA GLU A 56 -15.07 -15.14 -3.65
C GLU A 56 -13.74 -14.56 -3.18
N GLY A 57 -13.76 -13.41 -2.49
CA GLY A 57 -12.55 -12.82 -1.88
C GLY A 57 -11.94 -13.65 -0.74
N LEU A 58 -12.60 -14.74 -0.32
CA LEU A 58 -12.05 -15.74 0.60
C LEU A 58 -11.22 -16.82 -0.10
N ASN A 59 -11.10 -16.78 -1.43
CA ASN A 59 -10.23 -17.70 -2.16
C ASN A 59 -8.76 -17.29 -2.11
N ASP A 60 -8.49 -16.01 -1.86
CA ASP A 60 -7.14 -15.42 -1.92
C ASP A 60 -6.41 -15.41 -0.55
N VAL A 61 -7.02 -15.97 0.49
CA VAL A 61 -6.40 -16.06 1.83
C VAL A 61 -5.39 -17.20 1.88
N PRO A 62 -4.22 -17.01 2.52
CA PRO A 62 -3.14 -17.99 2.45
C PRO A 62 -3.45 -19.27 3.26
N PRO A 63 -2.82 -20.40 2.88
CA PRO A 63 -2.87 -21.60 3.70
C PRO A 63 -2.03 -21.41 4.99
N PRO A 64 -2.42 -22.07 6.10
CA PRO A 64 -1.64 -22.03 7.32
C PRO A 64 -0.35 -22.85 7.21
N THR A 65 0.62 -22.56 8.08
CA THR A 65 1.98 -23.13 8.00
C THR A 65 2.50 -23.69 9.33
N PHE A 66 3.42 -24.65 9.27
CA PHE A 66 4.19 -25.10 10.45
C PHE A 66 5.49 -24.33 10.65
N ASN A 67 5.90 -23.52 9.67
CA ASN A 67 7.11 -22.72 9.74
C ASN A 67 6.93 -21.58 10.75
N SER A 68 7.51 -21.75 11.94
CA SER A 68 7.44 -20.75 13.00
C SER A 68 8.12 -19.44 12.61
N THR A 69 9.21 -19.48 11.83
CA THR A 69 9.92 -18.28 11.38
C THR A 69 9.03 -17.42 10.52
N ALA A 70 8.29 -18.01 9.57
CA ALA A 70 7.35 -17.26 8.72
C ALA A 70 6.22 -16.61 9.53
N VAL A 71 5.73 -17.29 10.57
CA VAL A 71 4.64 -16.76 11.41
C VAL A 71 5.13 -15.63 12.32
N SER A 72 6.37 -15.69 12.80
CA SER A 72 6.95 -14.70 13.70
C SER A 72 7.68 -13.54 13.01
N GLU A 73 7.70 -13.54 11.68
CA GLU A 73 8.35 -12.50 10.91
C GLU A 73 7.54 -11.17 11.04
N PRO A 74 8.17 -10.01 11.26
CA PRO A 74 7.46 -8.75 11.49
C PRO A 74 6.48 -8.34 10.38
N ASN A 75 6.82 -8.54 9.11
CA ASN A 75 5.95 -8.25 7.97
C ASN A 75 4.68 -9.10 7.98
N ASN A 76 4.74 -10.35 8.48
CA ASN A 76 3.53 -11.18 8.65
C ASN A 76 2.50 -10.50 9.56
N PHE A 77 2.95 -9.79 10.62
CA PHE A 77 2.04 -9.03 11.48
C PHE A 77 1.45 -7.81 10.77
N VAL A 78 2.23 -7.14 9.93
CA VAL A 78 1.77 -6.02 9.10
C VAL A 78 0.71 -6.49 8.09
N GLU A 79 0.93 -7.64 7.42
CA GLU A 79 -0.05 -8.26 6.52
C GLU A 79 -1.35 -8.64 7.26
N HIS A 80 -1.26 -9.16 8.49
CA HIS A 80 -2.43 -9.38 9.33
C HIS A 80 -3.21 -8.09 9.62
N PHE A 81 -2.51 -6.96 9.80
CA PHE A 81 -3.15 -5.68 10.11
C PHE A 81 -3.78 -5.01 8.87
N ILE A 82 -3.12 -5.05 7.71
CA ILE A 82 -3.56 -4.35 6.49
C ILE A 82 -4.85 -4.99 5.94
N ASP A 83 -4.86 -6.30 5.78
CA ASP A 83 -5.96 -7.00 5.11
C ASP A 83 -6.21 -8.43 5.63
N SER A 84 -5.61 -8.79 6.76
CA SER A 84 -5.74 -10.11 7.39
C SER A 84 -5.27 -11.27 6.49
N THR A 85 -4.33 -11.01 5.58
CA THR A 85 -3.72 -12.03 4.71
C THR A 85 -2.39 -12.58 5.22
N GLY A 86 -1.98 -12.25 6.45
CA GLY A 86 -0.83 -12.88 7.07
C GLY A 86 -1.03 -14.40 7.25
N VAL A 87 0.06 -15.15 7.28
CA VAL A 87 0.04 -16.59 7.54
C VAL A 87 -0.21 -16.89 9.02
N VAL A 88 -1.03 -17.93 9.26
CA VAL A 88 -1.37 -18.44 10.60
C VAL A 88 -0.73 -19.81 10.81
N SER A 89 -0.31 -20.13 12.04
CA SER A 89 0.28 -21.45 12.31
C SER A 89 -0.78 -22.56 12.36
N TRP A 90 -0.48 -23.73 11.78
CA TRP A 90 -1.28 -24.95 12.00
C TRP A 90 -1.42 -25.31 13.49
N ARG A 91 -0.46 -24.94 14.34
CA ARG A 91 -0.53 -25.17 15.79
C ARG A 91 -1.70 -24.44 16.43
N PHE A 92 -2.10 -23.28 15.88
CA PHE A 92 -3.28 -22.55 16.35
C PHE A 92 -4.57 -23.37 16.20
N PHE A 93 -4.62 -24.35 15.30
CA PHE A 93 -5.78 -25.22 15.06
C PHE A 93 -5.70 -26.57 15.77
N SER A 94 -4.72 -26.77 16.64
CA SER A 94 -4.58 -27.97 17.45
C SER A 94 -5.83 -28.20 18.32
N ALA A 95 -6.22 -29.47 18.48
CA ALA A 95 -7.25 -29.90 19.44
C ALA A 95 -6.77 -29.80 20.89
N ARG A 96 -5.44 -29.78 21.11
CA ARG A 96 -4.84 -29.42 22.40
C ARG A 96 -4.63 -27.91 22.44
N SER A 97 -5.24 -27.25 23.42
CA SER A 97 -5.04 -25.83 23.72
C SER A 97 -3.90 -25.63 24.71
N ASP A 98 -3.19 -24.50 24.58
CA ASP A 98 -2.16 -24.09 25.54
C ASP A 98 -2.76 -23.42 26.79
N TYR A 99 -3.97 -22.86 26.66
CA TYR A 99 -4.77 -22.28 27.73
C TYR A 99 -6.12 -23.01 27.83
N GLU A 100 -6.65 -23.11 29.04
CA GLU A 100 -8.02 -23.55 29.25
C GLU A 100 -9.01 -22.45 28.84
N PHE A 101 -10.18 -22.86 28.37
CA PHE A 101 -11.26 -21.93 28.07
C PHE A 101 -11.73 -21.24 29.36
N VAL A 102 -11.89 -19.92 29.30
CA VAL A 102 -12.48 -19.14 30.37
C VAL A 102 -13.75 -18.46 29.86
N ASP A 103 -14.86 -18.66 30.58
CA ASP A 103 -16.09 -17.90 30.36
C ASP A 103 -15.98 -16.54 31.06
N TRP A 104 -15.08 -15.70 30.54
CA TRP A 104 -14.76 -14.40 31.10
C TRP A 104 -15.87 -13.39 30.81
N ASP A 105 -16.08 -12.44 31.72
CA ASP A 105 -16.95 -11.28 31.48
C ASP A 105 -16.43 -10.10 32.29
N PHE A 106 -16.06 -9.03 31.57
CA PHE A 106 -15.57 -7.78 32.15
C PHE A 106 -16.55 -6.64 31.92
N ALA A 107 -17.77 -6.95 31.48
CA ALA A 107 -18.78 -5.94 31.20
C ALA A 107 -19.20 -5.17 32.46
N GLY A 108 -19.48 -3.89 32.28
CA GLY A 108 -19.93 -3.00 33.33
C GLY A 108 -20.51 -1.71 32.76
N THR A 109 -20.47 -0.64 33.53
CA THR A 109 -20.62 0.71 32.97
C THR A 109 -19.39 1.06 32.12
N THR A 110 -19.53 2.00 31.18
CA THR A 110 -18.41 2.42 30.32
C THR A 110 -17.20 2.92 31.12
N GLN A 111 -17.43 3.50 32.31
CA GLN A 111 -16.34 3.94 33.19
C GLN A 111 -15.64 2.75 33.85
N GLU A 112 -16.39 1.78 34.38
CA GLU A 112 -15.81 0.56 34.97
C GLU A 112 -15.03 -0.26 33.93
N GLU A 113 -15.57 -0.35 32.70
CA GLU A 113 -14.90 -1.00 31.57
C GLU A 113 -13.59 -0.29 31.20
N ALA A 114 -13.59 1.05 31.13
CA ALA A 114 -12.37 1.82 30.88
C ALA A 114 -11.34 1.64 32.00
N ASP A 115 -11.76 1.74 33.26
CA ASP A 115 -10.90 1.58 34.44
C ASP A 115 -10.26 0.19 34.47
N PHE A 116 -11.02 -0.85 34.12
CA PHE A 116 -10.51 -2.21 33.98
C PHE A 116 -9.44 -2.31 32.88
N LEU A 117 -9.72 -1.80 31.67
CA LEU A 117 -8.80 -1.89 30.52
C LEU A 117 -7.51 -1.10 30.75
N PHE A 118 -7.60 0.12 31.30
CA PHE A 118 -6.41 0.89 31.67
C PHE A 118 -5.67 0.26 32.85
N GLY A 119 -6.40 -0.36 33.79
CA GLY A 119 -5.82 -1.16 34.88
C GLY A 119 -4.97 -2.32 34.37
N LEU A 120 -5.45 -3.07 33.37
CA LEU A 120 -4.67 -4.15 32.73
C LEU A 120 -3.34 -3.63 32.17
N LEU A 121 -3.36 -2.51 31.45
CA LEU A 121 -2.15 -1.90 30.89
C LEU A 121 -1.20 -1.40 31.98
N ALA A 122 -1.73 -0.81 33.04
CA ALA A 122 -0.94 -0.37 34.20
C ALA A 122 -0.26 -1.54 34.91
N ASP A 123 -0.97 -2.66 35.12
CA ASP A 123 -0.43 -3.88 35.71
C ASP A 123 0.69 -4.50 34.85
N MET A 124 0.62 -4.32 33.53
CA MET A 124 1.67 -4.70 32.57
C MET A 124 2.83 -3.69 32.51
N GLY A 125 2.78 -2.60 33.28
CA GLY A 125 3.78 -1.53 33.26
C GLY A 125 3.77 -0.72 31.96
N LYS A 126 2.61 -0.61 31.30
CA LYS A 126 2.43 0.11 30.03
C LYS A 126 1.81 1.47 30.28
N GLU A 127 2.54 2.51 29.90
CA GLU A 127 2.04 3.89 29.93
C GLU A 127 1.07 4.13 28.77
N VAL A 128 -0.01 4.86 29.02
CA VAL A 128 -1.07 5.09 28.04
C VAL A 128 -1.22 6.57 27.75
N TYR A 129 -1.11 6.94 26.48
CA TYR A 129 -1.27 8.30 26.00
C TYR A 129 -2.60 8.41 25.26
N VAL A 130 -3.46 9.33 25.72
CA VAL A 130 -4.78 9.56 25.12
C VAL A 130 -4.85 10.99 24.59
N ALA A 131 -5.13 11.12 23.30
CA ALA A 131 -5.53 12.38 22.69
C ALA A 131 -7.03 12.37 22.44
N GLU A 132 -7.74 13.35 23.00
CA GLU A 132 -9.19 13.51 22.84
C GLU A 132 -9.52 14.57 21.78
N TYR A 133 -10.52 14.27 20.96
CA TYR A 133 -11.02 15.15 19.90
C TYR A 133 -12.53 15.30 20.04
N THR A 134 -12.99 16.51 20.34
CA THR A 134 -14.42 16.82 20.57
C THR A 134 -14.91 17.96 19.67
N ASP A 135 -14.05 18.47 18.80
CA ASP A 135 -14.23 19.67 17.97
C ASP A 135 -15.24 19.50 16.83
N LEU A 136 -15.61 18.26 16.47
CA LEU A 136 -16.49 17.95 15.34
C LEU A 136 -17.88 17.44 15.73
N GLY A 137 -18.26 17.56 17.01
CA GLY A 137 -19.60 17.20 17.50
C GLY A 137 -19.82 15.72 17.80
N VAL A 138 -18.82 14.87 17.53
CA VAL A 138 -18.75 13.47 17.98
C VAL A 138 -17.43 13.28 18.72
N PRO A 139 -17.44 12.78 19.98
CA PRO A 139 -16.21 12.48 20.69
C PRO A 139 -15.42 11.38 19.97
N ALA A 140 -14.15 11.63 19.73
CA ALA A 140 -13.18 10.66 19.24
C ALA A 140 -11.94 10.70 20.12
N CYS A 141 -11.18 9.60 20.14
CA CYS A 141 -9.88 9.57 20.78
C CYS A 141 -8.87 8.82 19.93
N ARG A 142 -7.59 9.10 20.16
CA ARG A 142 -6.47 8.29 19.69
C ARG A 142 -5.66 7.86 20.91
N ILE A 143 -5.52 6.55 21.08
CA ILE A 143 -4.80 5.94 22.20
C ILE A 143 -3.49 5.37 21.66
N LEU A 144 -2.38 5.66 22.33
CA LEU A 144 -1.05 5.12 22.04
C LEU A 144 -0.50 4.46 23.30
N VAL A 145 0.01 3.24 23.15
CA VAL A 145 0.60 2.44 24.23
C VAL A 145 1.95 1.92 23.74
N PRO A 146 3.06 2.62 24.03
CA PRO A 146 4.38 2.23 23.53
C PRO A 146 4.80 0.80 23.95
N GLY A 147 5.33 0.05 22.99
CA GLY A 147 5.66 -1.36 23.09
C GLY A 147 4.43 -2.27 23.24
N TYR A 148 3.27 -1.86 22.72
CA TYR A 148 2.03 -2.64 22.77
C TYR A 148 1.06 -2.31 21.61
N SER A 149 0.90 -1.03 21.24
CA SER A 149 -0.05 -0.62 20.19
C SER A 149 0.60 -0.36 18.82
N GLU A 150 1.91 -0.56 18.67
CA GLU A 150 2.61 -0.40 17.41
C GLU A 150 2.16 -1.44 16.37
N VAL A 151 1.93 -0.97 15.14
CA VAL A 151 1.72 -1.82 13.97
C VAL A 151 3.05 -2.12 13.28
N TYR A 152 3.89 -1.09 13.19
CA TYR A 152 5.17 -1.11 12.49
C TYR A 152 6.32 -1.06 13.50
N PRO A 153 7.45 -1.73 13.21
CA PRO A 153 8.65 -1.65 14.02
C PRO A 153 9.21 -0.22 14.08
N VAL A 154 9.91 0.13 15.16
CA VAL A 154 10.48 1.47 15.35
C VAL A 154 11.56 1.80 14.33
N GLU A 155 12.23 0.76 13.82
CA GLU A 155 13.25 0.82 12.79
C GLU A 155 12.73 1.43 11.48
N ASP A 156 11.43 1.34 11.20
CA ASP A 156 10.79 1.92 10.00
C ASP A 156 10.86 3.45 10.00
N LEU A 157 11.05 4.08 11.18
CA LEU A 157 11.33 5.53 11.23
C LEU A 157 12.63 5.91 10.50
N ILE A 158 13.54 4.96 10.31
CA ILE A 158 14.80 5.13 9.60
C ILE A 158 14.70 4.53 8.20
N TRP A 159 14.23 3.28 8.09
CA TRP A 159 14.31 2.51 6.84
C TRP A 159 13.10 2.70 5.93
N ASP A 160 11.91 2.93 6.49
CA ASP A 160 10.67 3.06 5.72
C ASP A 160 9.88 4.33 6.08
N ASN A 161 10.61 5.44 6.26
CA ASN A 161 9.99 6.70 6.63
C ASN A 161 9.29 7.33 5.43
N THR A 162 7.98 7.58 5.54
CA THR A 162 7.18 8.21 4.48
C THR A 162 7.62 9.62 4.10
N ASN A 163 8.45 10.29 4.92
CA ASN A 163 9.08 11.56 4.56
C ASN A 163 10.09 11.43 3.40
N LYS A 164 10.53 10.22 3.02
CA LYS A 164 11.35 10.00 1.81
C LYS A 164 10.72 10.61 0.56
N ALA A 165 9.39 10.71 0.53
CA ALA A 165 8.61 11.42 -0.50
C ALA A 165 9.13 12.84 -0.81
N LEU A 166 9.68 13.55 0.19
CA LEU A 166 10.18 14.92 0.04
C LEU A 166 11.37 15.00 -0.92
N ALA A 167 12.15 13.93 -1.07
CA ALA A 167 13.29 13.88 -1.99
C ALA A 167 12.87 13.78 -3.47
N PHE A 168 11.63 13.36 -3.74
CA PHE A 168 11.18 12.99 -5.09
C PHE A 168 10.02 13.87 -5.61
N ARG A 169 9.14 14.34 -4.73
CA ARG A 169 7.85 14.94 -5.11
C ARG A 169 7.98 16.10 -6.08
N GLU A 170 8.89 17.04 -5.82
CA GLU A 170 9.05 18.24 -6.66
C GLU A 170 9.51 17.88 -8.07
N ASP A 171 10.52 17.01 -8.18
CA ASP A 171 11.09 16.61 -9.46
C ASP A 171 10.11 15.76 -10.26
N ILE A 172 9.44 14.79 -9.63
CA ILE A 172 8.44 13.94 -10.28
C ILE A 172 7.25 14.76 -10.79
N LEU A 173 6.73 15.70 -9.99
CA LEU A 173 5.64 16.57 -10.45
C LEU A 173 6.07 17.56 -11.53
N ASN A 174 7.37 17.82 -11.69
CA ASN A 174 7.91 18.68 -12.75
C ASN A 174 8.68 17.90 -13.81
N LEU A 175 8.49 16.57 -13.93
CA LEU A 175 9.29 15.67 -14.76
C LEU A 175 9.55 16.19 -16.18
N HIS A 176 8.53 16.75 -16.82
CA HIS A 176 8.59 17.30 -18.18
C HIS A 176 9.43 18.58 -18.32
N ARG A 177 9.76 19.25 -17.22
CA ARG A 177 10.52 20.50 -17.16
C ARG A 177 11.96 20.28 -16.70
N LEU A 178 12.30 19.07 -16.27
CA LEU A 178 13.64 18.75 -15.80
C LEU A 178 14.63 18.74 -16.98
N THR A 179 15.77 19.36 -16.73
CA THR A 179 16.97 19.22 -17.58
C THR A 179 17.51 17.80 -17.50
N ASP A 180 18.36 17.43 -18.45
CA ASP A 180 18.96 16.08 -18.47
C ASP A 180 19.84 15.85 -17.24
N GLU A 181 20.54 16.88 -16.74
CA GLU A 181 21.28 16.79 -15.48
C GLU A 181 20.37 16.57 -14.25
N GLN A 182 19.18 17.17 -14.24
CA GLN A 182 18.20 16.97 -13.15
C GLN A 182 17.53 15.60 -13.22
N LEU A 183 17.32 15.08 -14.43
CA LEU A 183 16.83 13.72 -14.63
C LEU A 183 17.84 12.68 -14.16
N GLU A 184 19.11 12.87 -14.50
CA GLU A 184 20.20 12.01 -14.03
C GLU A 184 20.22 11.98 -12.49
N ALA A 185 20.18 13.15 -11.84
CA ALA A 185 20.14 13.25 -10.39
C ALA A 185 18.86 12.63 -9.78
N LEU A 186 17.73 12.65 -10.47
CA LEU A 186 16.52 11.95 -10.05
C LEU A 186 16.70 10.43 -10.15
N LEU A 187 17.24 9.93 -11.25
CA LEU A 187 17.52 8.51 -11.45
C LEU A 187 18.48 7.97 -10.37
N GLU A 188 19.61 8.65 -10.15
CA GLU A 188 20.59 8.29 -9.11
C GLU A 188 19.94 8.20 -7.73
N ARG A 189 19.09 9.18 -7.36
CA ARG A 189 18.39 9.14 -6.07
C ARG A 189 17.38 7.99 -5.98
N LEU A 190 16.70 7.64 -7.07
CA LEU A 190 15.78 6.50 -7.08
C LEU A 190 16.51 5.17 -6.82
N ASP A 191 17.77 5.06 -7.27
CA ASP A 191 18.61 3.88 -7.04
C ASP A 191 19.25 3.88 -5.65
N GLU A 192 19.76 5.03 -5.17
CA GLU A 192 20.39 5.16 -3.86
C GLU A 192 19.43 4.83 -2.70
N TYR A 193 18.16 5.19 -2.84
CA TYR A 193 17.14 4.93 -1.81
C TYR A 193 16.66 3.48 -1.76
N GLN A 194 17.12 2.61 -2.69
CA GLN A 194 16.75 1.19 -2.75
C GLN A 194 15.24 0.97 -2.65
N LEU A 195 14.49 1.81 -3.38
CA LEU A 195 13.04 1.71 -3.43
C LEU A 195 12.62 0.38 -4.06
N ASP A 196 11.47 -0.14 -3.63
CA ASP A 196 10.82 -1.21 -4.37
C ASP A 196 10.45 -0.70 -5.77
N ASP A 197 11.02 -1.33 -6.80
CA ASP A 197 10.80 -0.99 -8.20
C ASP A 197 9.32 -1.13 -8.61
N TYR A 198 8.54 -1.95 -7.90
CA TYR A 198 7.11 -2.13 -8.14
C TYR A 198 6.21 -1.21 -7.30
N MET A 199 6.79 -0.37 -6.43
CA MET A 199 6.04 0.64 -5.69
C MET A 199 5.42 1.66 -6.66
N ASP A 200 4.15 1.98 -6.46
CA ASP A 200 3.51 3.04 -7.20
C ASP A 200 4.06 4.42 -6.82
N ILE A 201 4.27 5.26 -7.83
CA ILE A 201 4.71 6.65 -7.66
C ILE A 201 3.72 7.44 -6.79
N ILE A 202 2.41 7.16 -6.90
CA ILE A 202 1.39 7.84 -6.10
C ILE A 202 1.61 7.63 -4.59
N THR A 203 2.03 6.43 -4.21
CA THR A 203 2.37 6.04 -2.83
C THR A 203 3.69 6.70 -2.41
N LEU A 204 4.70 6.66 -3.29
CA LEU A 204 6.02 7.25 -3.01
C LEU A 204 5.93 8.75 -2.72
N ILE A 205 5.19 9.52 -3.54
CA ILE A 205 5.14 10.98 -3.41
C ILE A 205 3.92 11.48 -2.63
N GLY A 206 2.96 10.63 -2.28
CA GLY A 206 1.74 11.00 -1.55
C GLY A 206 0.85 11.98 -2.31
N ILE A 207 0.72 11.81 -3.63
CA ILE A 207 -0.15 12.62 -4.50
C ILE A 207 -1.13 11.68 -5.19
N GLU A 208 -2.41 12.05 -5.18
CA GLU A 208 -3.49 11.20 -5.69
C GLU A 208 -3.72 11.48 -7.17
N PHE A 209 -3.63 10.43 -7.98
CA PHE A 209 -3.98 10.42 -9.40
C PHE A 209 -5.18 9.50 -9.63
N ASP A 210 -5.83 9.63 -10.79
CA ASP A 210 -6.87 8.67 -11.18
C ASP A 210 -6.20 7.33 -11.52
N GLU A 211 -6.64 6.25 -10.87
CA GLU A 211 -6.13 4.88 -10.98
C GLU A 211 -6.26 4.29 -12.41
N ASN A 212 -7.05 4.92 -13.28
CA ASN A 212 -7.17 4.53 -14.69
C ASN A 212 -6.21 5.31 -15.61
N THR A 213 -5.41 6.23 -15.07
CA THR A 213 -4.44 7.01 -15.83
C THR A 213 -3.04 6.41 -15.75
N VAL A 214 -2.18 6.77 -16.70
CA VAL A 214 -0.77 6.32 -16.70
C VAL A 214 -0.08 6.71 -15.40
N TRP A 215 -0.31 7.94 -14.90
CA TRP A 215 0.19 8.41 -13.61
C TRP A 215 -0.31 7.57 -12.41
N GLY A 216 -1.58 7.16 -12.42
CA GLY A 216 -2.17 6.38 -11.32
C GLY A 216 -1.68 4.93 -11.24
N GLN A 217 -0.98 4.45 -12.27
CA GLN A 217 -0.44 3.09 -12.40
C GLN A 217 1.08 3.12 -12.61
N LEU A 218 1.70 4.29 -12.49
CA LEU A 218 3.13 4.46 -12.75
C LEU A 218 3.91 3.90 -11.57
N THR A 219 4.81 2.95 -11.82
CA THR A 219 5.71 2.40 -10.81
C THR A 219 7.07 3.11 -10.81
N VAL A 220 7.87 2.89 -9.78
CA VAL A 220 9.27 3.35 -9.71
C VAL A 220 10.08 2.82 -10.91
N LEU A 221 9.95 1.54 -11.23
CA LEU A 221 10.60 0.91 -12.38
C LEU A 221 10.27 1.63 -13.68
N GLU A 222 8.99 1.86 -13.92
CA GLU A 222 8.54 2.48 -15.15
C GLU A 222 9.02 3.93 -15.25
N LEU A 223 9.07 4.66 -14.13
CA LEU A 223 9.65 5.99 -14.10
C LEU A 223 11.15 5.95 -14.45
N LYS A 224 11.94 5.03 -13.89
CA LYS A 224 13.35 4.86 -14.22
C LYS A 224 13.54 4.58 -15.72
N LEU A 225 12.76 3.66 -16.28
CA LEU A 225 12.72 3.35 -17.71
C LEU A 225 12.48 4.61 -18.56
N LEU A 226 11.43 5.39 -18.24
CA LEU A 226 11.09 6.59 -19.00
C LEU A 226 12.17 7.68 -18.88
N ILE A 227 12.84 7.78 -17.74
CA ILE A 227 14.00 8.66 -17.55
C ILE A 227 15.17 8.20 -18.42
N CYS A 228 15.51 6.91 -18.44
CA CYS A 228 16.58 6.36 -19.28
C CYS A 228 16.31 6.61 -20.77
N LEU A 229 15.07 6.43 -21.24
CA LEU A 229 14.68 6.79 -22.61
C LEU A 229 14.89 8.28 -22.89
N ALA A 230 14.49 9.16 -21.97
CA ALA A 230 14.67 10.61 -22.13
C ALA A 230 16.15 11.04 -22.17
N LEU A 231 17.02 10.30 -21.49
CA LEU A 231 18.47 10.52 -21.43
C LEU A 231 19.25 9.80 -22.55
N GLY A 232 18.59 8.97 -23.36
CA GLY A 232 19.23 8.15 -24.38
C GLY A 232 20.05 6.97 -23.83
N ARG A 233 19.84 6.58 -22.57
CA ARG A 233 20.44 5.41 -21.92
C ARG A 233 19.70 4.13 -22.35
N LEU A 234 19.84 3.77 -23.63
CA LEU A 234 19.01 2.74 -24.28
C LEU A 234 19.25 1.33 -23.74
N GLU A 235 20.47 0.99 -23.32
CA GLU A 235 20.80 -0.31 -22.71
C GLU A 235 20.02 -0.50 -21.39
N GLU A 236 20.11 0.48 -20.48
CA GLU A 236 19.35 0.48 -19.21
C GLU A 236 17.84 0.50 -19.45
N ALA A 237 17.38 1.25 -20.45
CA ALA A 237 15.96 1.26 -20.82
C ALA A 237 15.48 -0.13 -21.28
N LEU A 238 16.31 -0.90 -21.99
CA LEU A 238 15.98 -2.27 -22.39
C LEU A 238 15.89 -3.19 -21.18
N GLU A 239 16.86 -3.14 -20.27
CA GLU A 239 16.85 -3.94 -19.04
C GLU A 239 15.58 -3.67 -18.20
N PHE A 240 15.25 -2.40 -17.98
CA PHE A 240 14.02 -2.04 -17.26
C PHE A 240 12.75 -2.43 -18.02
N THR A 241 12.75 -2.36 -19.35
CA THR A 241 11.61 -2.84 -20.17
C THR A 241 11.40 -4.34 -20.01
N GLU A 242 12.48 -5.13 -20.02
CA GLU A 242 12.40 -6.57 -19.80
C GLU A 242 11.90 -6.90 -18.40
N MET A 243 12.41 -6.21 -17.37
CA MET A 243 11.95 -6.37 -15.99
C MET A 243 10.48 -5.99 -15.83
N PHE A 244 10.04 -4.91 -16.49
CA PHE A 244 8.64 -4.47 -16.49
C PHE A 244 7.70 -5.53 -17.10
N LEU A 245 8.13 -6.18 -18.19
CA LEU A 245 7.35 -7.22 -18.87
C LEU A 245 7.28 -8.55 -18.12
N GLN A 246 8.16 -8.81 -17.16
CA GLN A 246 8.12 -10.04 -16.34
C GLN A 246 6.92 -10.06 -15.39
N TYR A 247 6.41 -8.90 -14.97
CA TYR A 247 5.27 -8.79 -14.07
C TYR A 247 3.97 -8.47 -14.84
N ASN A 248 2.95 -9.29 -14.66
CA ASN A 248 1.84 -9.43 -15.62
C ASN A 248 0.54 -8.70 -15.22
N ASP A 249 0.57 -7.78 -14.26
CA ASP A 249 -0.65 -7.07 -13.81
C ASP A 249 -0.94 -5.78 -14.62
N ASN A 250 -0.38 -5.70 -15.81
CA ASN A 250 -0.53 -4.55 -16.70
C ASN A 250 -1.78 -4.68 -17.59
N THR A 251 -2.36 -3.54 -17.97
CA THR A 251 -3.41 -3.55 -19.01
C THR A 251 -2.84 -4.08 -20.32
N VAL A 252 -3.70 -4.70 -21.14
CA VAL A 252 -3.29 -5.26 -22.44
C VAL A 252 -2.62 -4.20 -23.33
N GLU A 253 -3.14 -2.97 -23.29
CA GLU A 253 -2.60 -1.84 -24.05
C GLU A 253 -1.21 -1.42 -23.57
N ARG A 254 -0.99 -1.34 -22.24
CA ARG A 254 0.31 -1.00 -21.65
C ARG A 254 1.34 -2.10 -21.92
N GLY A 255 0.93 -3.37 -21.79
CA GLY A 255 1.77 -4.51 -22.13
C GLY A 255 2.19 -4.51 -23.61
N LEU A 256 1.26 -4.21 -24.52
CA LEU A 256 1.57 -4.11 -25.96
C LEU A 256 2.59 -3.00 -26.26
N PHE A 257 2.48 -1.85 -25.58
CA PHE A 257 3.44 -0.75 -25.71
C PHE A 257 4.85 -1.17 -25.31
N TYR A 258 5.03 -1.82 -24.16
CA TYR A 258 6.37 -2.24 -23.71
C TYR A 258 6.92 -3.45 -24.47
N GLN A 259 6.06 -4.31 -25.03
CA GLN A 259 6.51 -5.34 -25.98
C GLN A 259 7.09 -4.71 -27.26
N ALA A 260 6.44 -3.66 -27.77
CA ALA A 260 6.96 -2.89 -28.90
C ALA A 260 8.25 -2.16 -28.51
N MET A 261 8.32 -1.56 -27.30
CA MET A 261 9.52 -0.93 -26.77
C MET A 261 10.71 -1.88 -26.76
N ARG A 262 10.55 -3.08 -26.20
CA ARG A 262 11.59 -4.12 -26.18
C ARG A 262 12.09 -4.42 -27.59
N ALA A 263 11.18 -4.70 -28.52
CA ALA A 263 11.55 -5.07 -29.89
C ALA A 263 12.29 -3.95 -30.64
N VAL A 264 11.90 -2.68 -30.42
CA VAL A 264 12.60 -1.54 -31.04
C VAL A 264 13.97 -1.33 -30.40
N LEU A 265 14.08 -1.40 -29.07
CA LEU A 265 15.36 -1.28 -28.37
C LEU A 265 16.35 -2.38 -28.77
N GLU A 266 15.90 -3.65 -28.84
CA GLU A 266 16.71 -4.78 -29.32
C GLU A 266 17.28 -4.51 -30.72
N VAL A 267 16.47 -3.97 -31.64
CA VAL A 267 16.93 -3.65 -33.01
C VAL A 267 17.88 -2.46 -33.03
N VAL A 268 17.62 -1.43 -32.22
CA VAL A 268 18.44 -0.21 -32.21
C VAL A 268 19.80 -0.43 -31.55
N LEU A 269 19.88 -1.35 -30.58
CA LEU A 269 21.12 -1.69 -29.87
C LEU A 269 21.97 -2.74 -30.60
N ASP A 270 21.41 -3.43 -31.61
CA ASP A 270 22.12 -4.43 -32.41
C ASP A 270 22.79 -3.76 -33.62
N GLU A 271 24.12 -3.82 -33.68
CA GLU A 271 24.92 -3.24 -34.77
C GLU A 271 24.66 -3.87 -36.16
N ASP A 272 24.12 -5.09 -36.19
CA ASP A 272 23.84 -5.83 -37.43
C ASP A 272 22.42 -5.57 -37.97
N LEU A 273 21.57 -4.84 -37.24
CA LEU A 273 20.17 -4.60 -37.60
C LEU A 273 19.91 -3.14 -37.97
N ALA A 274 18.97 -2.93 -38.91
CA ALA A 274 18.50 -1.60 -39.29
C ALA A 274 17.01 -1.46 -38.95
N LEU A 275 16.65 -0.47 -38.12
CA LEU A 275 15.27 -0.28 -37.66
C LEU A 275 14.27 -0.18 -38.81
N GLU A 276 14.65 0.49 -39.90
CA GLU A 276 13.82 0.71 -41.09
C GLU A 276 13.31 -0.59 -41.72
N ASP A 277 14.10 -1.67 -41.66
CA ASP A 277 13.74 -2.98 -42.21
C ASP A 277 12.61 -3.64 -41.42
N TYR A 278 12.46 -3.29 -40.14
CA TYR A 278 11.49 -3.89 -39.22
C TYR A 278 10.24 -3.03 -39.02
N VAL A 279 10.26 -1.72 -39.30
CA VAL A 279 9.12 -0.80 -39.10
C VAL A 279 7.83 -1.36 -39.74
N GLY A 280 7.92 -1.93 -40.94
CA GLY A 280 6.76 -2.50 -41.62
C GLY A 280 6.14 -3.70 -40.90
N ALA A 281 6.96 -4.52 -40.22
CA ALA A 281 6.49 -5.65 -39.41
C ALA A 281 5.96 -5.17 -38.06
N PHE A 282 6.66 -4.25 -37.40
CA PHE A 282 6.23 -3.65 -36.12
C PHE A 282 4.87 -2.96 -36.24
N ARG A 283 4.63 -2.19 -37.30
CA ARG A 283 3.32 -1.56 -37.55
C ARG A 283 2.19 -2.58 -37.73
N ARG A 284 2.47 -3.75 -38.32
CA ARG A 284 1.48 -4.84 -38.44
C ARG A 284 1.17 -5.52 -37.12
N MET A 285 2.17 -5.64 -36.24
CA MET A 285 2.04 -6.32 -34.95
C MET A 285 1.45 -5.41 -33.87
N PHE A 286 1.99 -4.20 -33.73
CA PHE A 286 1.71 -3.27 -32.64
C PHE A 286 0.79 -2.10 -33.04
N GLY A 287 0.57 -1.91 -34.35
CA GLY A 287 -0.18 -0.77 -34.88
C GLY A 287 0.70 0.46 -35.09
N ASP A 288 0.23 1.38 -35.96
CA ASP A 288 0.96 2.59 -36.31
C ASP A 288 1.21 3.49 -35.08
N ALA A 289 0.16 3.74 -34.27
CA ALA A 289 0.24 4.66 -33.14
C ALA A 289 1.27 4.22 -32.07
N VAL A 290 1.27 2.93 -31.69
CA VAL A 290 2.22 2.38 -30.72
C VAL A 290 3.63 2.40 -31.29
N THR A 291 3.79 1.97 -32.55
CA THR A 291 5.11 1.94 -33.21
C THR A 291 5.71 3.34 -33.30
N ASP A 292 4.93 4.34 -33.71
CA ASP A 292 5.40 5.73 -33.81
C ASP A 292 5.75 6.32 -32.44
N ALA A 293 4.97 6.01 -31.39
CA ALA A 293 5.24 6.45 -30.03
C ALA A 293 6.53 5.83 -29.46
N VAL A 294 6.74 4.53 -29.67
CA VAL A 294 7.95 3.82 -29.23
C VAL A 294 9.19 4.34 -29.95
N ILE A 295 9.16 4.40 -31.29
CA ILE A 295 10.27 4.93 -32.09
C ILE A 295 10.54 6.39 -31.69
N GLY A 296 9.49 7.18 -31.48
CA GLY A 296 9.60 8.54 -31.01
C GLY A 296 10.30 8.64 -29.65
N SER A 297 10.01 7.71 -28.75
CA SER A 297 10.61 7.63 -27.40
C SER A 297 12.08 7.23 -27.44
N VAL A 298 12.42 6.21 -28.23
CA VAL A 298 13.83 5.76 -28.42
C VAL A 298 14.68 6.85 -29.08
N ASN A 299 14.11 7.62 -30.01
CA ASN A 299 14.79 8.76 -30.64
C ASN A 299 14.78 10.05 -29.80
N GLY A 300 14.18 10.05 -28.60
CA GLY A 300 14.09 11.21 -27.71
C GLY A 300 13.14 12.32 -28.17
N THR A 301 12.36 12.10 -29.24
CA THR A 301 11.38 13.07 -29.76
C THR A 301 10.05 13.05 -29.01
N VAL A 302 9.74 11.95 -28.34
CA VAL A 302 8.62 11.80 -27.40
C VAL A 302 9.21 11.48 -26.03
N ARG A 303 9.13 12.41 -25.08
CA ARG A 303 9.55 12.17 -23.70
C ARG A 303 8.33 11.81 -22.85
N PHE A 304 8.50 10.85 -21.94
CA PHE A 304 7.50 10.46 -20.93
C PHE A 304 6.13 10.09 -21.52
N HIS A 305 6.11 9.22 -22.55
CA HIS A 305 4.89 8.84 -23.25
C HIS A 305 3.76 8.44 -22.28
N GLY A 306 2.58 9.03 -22.47
CA GLY A 306 1.39 8.77 -21.65
C GLY A 306 1.30 9.59 -20.36
N LEU A 307 2.39 10.17 -19.86
CA LEU A 307 2.37 11.06 -18.71
C LEU A 307 2.00 12.49 -19.16
N THR A 308 0.93 13.03 -18.59
CA THR A 308 0.58 14.44 -18.81
C THR A 308 1.47 15.35 -17.97
N PRO A 309 1.83 16.56 -18.44
CA PRO A 309 2.55 17.54 -17.62
C PRO A 309 1.75 17.92 -16.36
N THR A 310 2.44 17.97 -15.23
CA THR A 310 1.88 18.37 -13.92
C THR A 310 2.76 19.45 -13.28
N SER A 311 2.48 19.81 -12.03
CA SER A 311 3.31 20.73 -11.24
C SER A 311 2.96 20.68 -9.75
N LEU A 312 3.73 21.41 -8.94
CA LEU A 312 3.43 21.65 -7.52
C LEU A 312 2.11 22.40 -7.27
N ASN A 313 1.51 23.03 -8.29
CA ASN A 313 0.18 23.64 -8.17
C ASN A 313 -0.95 22.59 -8.17
N LEU A 314 -0.64 21.33 -8.50
CA LEU A 314 -1.58 20.20 -8.54
C LEU A 314 -2.75 20.42 -9.52
N GLU A 315 -2.53 21.28 -10.53
CA GLU A 315 -3.49 21.56 -11.60
C GLU A 315 -3.81 20.28 -12.39
N GLY A 316 -5.10 20.00 -12.58
CA GLY A 316 -5.57 18.78 -13.25
C GLY A 316 -5.58 17.51 -12.37
N LEU A 317 -5.17 17.59 -11.10
CA LEU A 317 -5.19 16.47 -10.16
C LEU A 317 -6.50 16.48 -9.34
N ASP A 318 -7.64 16.36 -10.01
CA ASP A 318 -8.98 16.54 -9.40
C ASP A 318 -9.24 15.62 -8.20
N ARG A 319 -8.71 14.39 -8.22
CA ARG A 319 -8.80 13.46 -7.08
C ARG A 319 -8.10 14.05 -5.84
N HIS A 320 -6.86 14.52 -5.99
CA HIS A 320 -6.11 15.13 -4.90
C HIS A 320 -6.69 16.48 -4.46
N LEU A 321 -7.16 17.30 -5.39
CA LEU A 321 -7.81 18.57 -5.06
C LEU A 321 -9.10 18.37 -4.25
N ARG A 322 -9.89 17.32 -4.53
CA ARG A 322 -11.05 16.95 -3.71
C ARG A 322 -10.67 16.51 -2.28
N LEU A 323 -9.52 15.85 -2.12
CA LEU A 323 -8.97 15.51 -0.80
C LEU A 323 -8.62 16.78 -0.03
N ILE A 324 -7.92 17.72 -0.66
CA ILE A 324 -7.58 19.03 -0.09
C ILE A 324 -8.85 19.79 0.31
N GLU A 325 -9.88 19.83 -0.55
CA GLU A 325 -11.15 20.51 -0.23
C GLU A 325 -11.88 19.87 0.95
N SER A 326 -11.80 18.55 1.08
CA SER A 326 -12.32 17.83 2.25
C SER A 326 -11.54 18.20 3.52
N TYR A 327 -10.22 18.29 3.44
CA TYR A 327 -9.36 18.69 4.55
C TYR A 327 -9.59 20.15 4.98
N LYS A 328 -9.80 21.06 4.02
CA LYS A 328 -10.17 22.47 4.29
C LYS A 328 -11.48 22.60 5.07
N LYS A 329 -12.43 21.67 4.94
CA LYS A 329 -13.67 21.67 5.77
C LYS A 329 -13.33 21.45 7.25
N LEU A 330 -12.41 20.53 7.54
CA LEU A 330 -11.94 20.26 8.90
C LEU A 330 -11.21 21.48 9.49
N HIS A 331 -10.34 22.11 8.70
CA HIS A 331 -9.66 23.35 9.13
C HIS A 331 -10.63 24.49 9.45
N ARG A 332 -11.67 24.69 8.61
CA ARG A 332 -12.71 25.67 8.88
C ARG A 332 -13.49 25.38 10.16
N ALA A 333 -13.85 24.12 10.41
CA ALA A 333 -14.53 23.72 11.63
C ALA A 333 -13.67 24.01 12.87
N ARG A 334 -12.39 23.64 12.83
CA ARG A 334 -11.42 23.88 13.91
C ARG A 334 -11.18 25.37 14.17
N ALA A 335 -11.00 26.17 13.11
CA ALA A 335 -10.80 27.60 13.26
C ALA A 335 -12.02 28.28 13.89
N LYS A 336 -13.24 27.91 13.45
CA LYS A 336 -14.48 28.38 14.06
C LYS A 336 -14.57 28.02 15.55
N ALA A 337 -14.20 26.79 15.93
CA ALA A 337 -14.17 26.37 17.33
C ALA A 337 -13.12 27.14 18.15
N ALA A 338 -11.97 27.48 17.55
CA ALA A 338 -10.92 28.26 18.17
C ALA A 338 -11.16 29.79 18.15
N GLY A 339 -12.25 30.27 17.53
CA GLY A 339 -12.52 31.69 17.37
C GLY A 339 -11.58 32.41 16.38
N ILE A 340 -10.96 31.67 15.47
CA ILE A 340 -10.08 32.18 14.42
C ILE A 340 -10.90 32.35 13.14
N ASP A 341 -10.85 33.55 12.55
CA ASP A 341 -11.39 33.80 11.22
C ASP A 341 -10.32 33.41 10.17
N LEU A 342 -10.67 32.54 9.23
CA LEU A 342 -9.79 32.10 8.14
C LEU A 342 -9.99 32.94 6.87
N GLU A 343 -10.96 33.86 6.85
CA GLU A 343 -11.27 34.71 5.69
C GLU A 343 -10.70 36.14 5.83
N ALA A 344 -9.92 36.42 6.87
CA ALA A 344 -9.16 37.66 7.08
C ALA A 344 -7.70 37.49 6.65
#